data_AF-A0A1S1NQX7-F1
#
_entry.id   AF-A0A1S1NQX7-F1
#
_cell.length_a   1.000
_cell.length_b   1.000
_cell.length_c   1.000
_cell.angle_alpha   90.00
_cell.angle_beta   90.00
_cell.angle_gamma   90.00
#
_symmetry.space_group_name_H-M   'P 1'
#
loop_
_entity.id
_entity.type
_entity.pdbx_description
1 polymer ?
#
loop_
_entity_poly.entity_id
_entity_poly.type
_entity_poly.pdbx_seq_one_letter_code
_entity_poly.pdbx_strand_id
1 'polypeptide(L)'
;MNDLQVLQAARLKGRATDADLTAAAGISDSDVATLLQSLIDAGELDRAGSRLKLTAVGRARLETLLASERAELDPEVLQEHYQEFDVINAEFKQLVTDWQLIDGVRPNDHSDADYDADIVKRLVDLHERFAPLLGRLVQLVPRLSPYPARFGSALEKLAAGERKWFALPLIDSYHTVWFELHEELIGVAGLTRADEAAAGRAE
;
A
#
# COMPACT_ATOMS: atom_id res chain seq x y z
N MET A 1 11.36 10.86 -12.19
CA MET A 1 11.17 9.76 -11.22
C MET A 1 9.88 9.92 -10.42
N ASN A 2 9.42 11.15 -10.16
CA ASN A 2 8.24 11.43 -9.34
C ASN A 2 6.90 11.14 -10.03
N ASP A 3 6.80 11.27 -11.36
CA ASP A 3 5.55 11.08 -12.12
C ASP A 3 4.97 9.68 -11.90
N LEU A 4 5.81 8.64 -12.02
CA LEU A 4 5.40 7.25 -11.82
C LEU A 4 4.80 7.06 -10.41
N GLN A 5 5.45 7.57 -9.37
CA GLN A 5 4.97 7.48 -8.00
C GLN A 5 3.62 8.19 -7.81
N VAL A 6 3.45 9.39 -8.36
CA VAL A 6 2.18 10.15 -8.26
C VAL A 6 1.05 9.45 -9.01
N LEU A 7 1.29 9.04 -10.25
CA LEU A 7 0.28 8.37 -11.08
C LEU A 7 -0.14 7.04 -10.45
N GLN A 8 0.82 6.30 -9.90
CA GLN A 8 0.55 5.06 -9.19
C GLN A 8 -0.20 5.29 -7.87
N ALA A 9 0.18 6.28 -7.08
CA ALA A 9 -0.59 6.70 -5.90
C ALA A 9 -2.03 7.09 -6.27
N ALA A 10 -2.21 7.84 -7.35
CA ALA A 10 -3.54 8.21 -7.85
C ALA A 10 -4.36 6.99 -8.32
N ARG A 11 -3.71 5.98 -8.91
CA ARG A 11 -4.35 4.69 -9.26
C ARG A 11 -4.86 3.98 -8.01
N LEU A 12 -4.00 3.83 -7.00
CA LEU A 12 -4.29 3.07 -5.78
C LEU A 12 -5.33 3.76 -4.90
N LYS A 13 -5.23 5.07 -4.74
CA LYS A 13 -6.16 5.87 -3.93
C LYS A 13 -7.50 6.11 -4.62
N GLY A 14 -7.55 6.04 -5.95
CA GLY A 14 -8.73 6.28 -6.78
C GLY A 14 -9.16 7.76 -6.85
N ARG A 15 -9.41 8.40 -5.69
CA ARG A 15 -9.70 9.84 -5.55
C ARG A 15 -8.97 10.42 -4.35
N ALA A 16 -7.85 11.06 -4.60
CA ALA A 16 -6.91 11.52 -3.58
C ALA A 16 -6.89 13.05 -3.49
N THR A 17 -6.65 13.61 -2.30
CA THR A 17 -6.20 15.00 -2.18
C THR A 17 -4.72 15.12 -2.54
N ASP A 18 -4.25 16.35 -2.71
CA ASP A 18 -2.83 16.66 -2.89
C ASP A 18 -1.99 16.09 -1.74
N ALA A 19 -2.46 16.20 -0.50
CA ALA A 19 -1.80 15.62 0.68
C ALA A 19 -1.74 14.09 0.63
N ASP A 20 -2.85 13.44 0.23
CA ASP A 20 -2.90 11.97 0.09
C ASP A 20 -1.87 11.48 -0.95
N LEU A 21 -1.75 12.18 -2.10
CA LEU A 21 -0.79 11.83 -3.15
C LEU A 21 0.65 12.11 -2.73
N THR A 22 0.90 13.22 -2.04
CA THR A 22 2.24 13.59 -1.55
C THR A 22 2.76 12.56 -0.57
N ALA A 23 1.93 12.19 0.41
CA ALA A 23 2.27 11.20 1.42
C ALA A 23 2.48 9.81 0.80
N ALA A 24 1.58 9.36 -0.08
CA ALA A 24 1.69 8.04 -0.71
C ALA A 24 2.88 7.95 -1.68
N ALA A 25 3.19 9.01 -2.42
CA ALA A 25 4.30 9.06 -3.36
C ALA A 25 5.66 9.32 -2.69
N GLY A 26 5.69 9.77 -1.43
CA GLY A 26 6.92 10.11 -0.70
C GLY A 26 7.67 11.30 -1.31
N ILE A 27 6.94 12.28 -1.85
CA ILE A 27 7.52 13.46 -2.51
C ILE A 27 7.53 14.63 -1.51
N SER A 28 8.54 15.51 -1.60
CA SER A 28 8.59 16.73 -0.80
C SER A 28 7.52 17.74 -1.21
N ASP A 29 6.94 18.43 -0.22
CA ASP A 29 5.88 19.44 -0.42
C ASP A 29 6.26 20.58 -1.38
N SER A 30 7.56 20.92 -1.50
CA SER A 30 8.02 22.02 -2.35
C SER A 30 7.77 21.80 -3.84
N ASP A 31 7.70 20.54 -4.28
CA ASP A 31 7.71 20.19 -5.70
C ASP A 31 6.36 19.59 -6.16
N VAL A 32 5.52 19.19 -5.20
CA VAL A 32 4.31 18.43 -5.52
C VAL A 32 3.27 19.26 -6.26
N ALA A 33 3.10 20.54 -5.93
CA ALA A 33 2.12 21.40 -6.61
C ALA A 33 2.46 21.59 -8.09
N THR A 34 3.73 21.85 -8.41
CA THR A 34 4.20 21.98 -9.80
C THR A 34 4.08 20.67 -10.56
N LEU A 35 4.44 19.55 -9.94
CA LEU A 35 4.30 18.24 -10.56
C LEU A 35 2.84 17.89 -10.83
N LEU A 36 1.95 18.05 -9.85
CA LEU A 36 0.53 17.80 -10.01
C LEU A 36 -0.07 18.68 -11.11
N GLN A 37 0.32 19.95 -11.19
CA GLN A 37 -0.14 20.83 -12.25
C GLN A 37 0.34 20.36 -13.64
N SER A 38 1.60 19.95 -13.77
CA SER A 38 2.13 19.40 -15.03
C SER A 38 1.37 18.14 -15.47
N LEU A 39 1.03 17.24 -14.55
CA LEU A 39 0.28 16.02 -14.86
C LEU A 39 -1.18 16.33 -15.24
N ILE A 40 -1.77 17.39 -14.66
CA ILE A 40 -3.10 17.88 -15.05
C ILE A 40 -3.06 18.50 -16.45
N ASP A 41 -2.07 19.34 -16.75
CA ASP A 41 -1.91 19.99 -18.05
C ASP A 41 -1.66 18.97 -19.17
N ALA A 42 -0.95 17.87 -18.85
CA ALA A 42 -0.78 16.72 -19.75
C ALA A 42 -2.05 15.85 -19.90
N GLY A 43 -3.11 16.12 -19.13
CA GLY A 43 -4.35 15.35 -19.12
C GLY A 43 -4.22 13.98 -18.45
N GLU A 44 -3.14 13.73 -17.70
CA GLU A 44 -2.88 12.46 -17.02
C GLU A 44 -3.61 12.36 -15.67
N LEU A 45 -3.84 13.50 -15.02
CA LEU A 45 -4.70 13.66 -13.86
C LEU A 45 -5.89 14.58 -14.18
N ASP A 46 -7.02 14.34 -13.53
CA ASP A 46 -8.20 15.20 -13.59
C ASP A 46 -8.57 15.67 -12.17
N ARG A 47 -8.83 16.98 -12.02
CA ARG A 47 -9.13 17.62 -10.74
C ARG A 47 -10.62 17.97 -10.64
N ALA A 48 -11.28 17.43 -9.62
CA ALA A 48 -12.66 17.76 -9.26
C ALA A 48 -12.71 18.27 -7.81
N GLY A 49 -12.78 19.59 -7.65
CA GLY A 49 -12.66 20.24 -6.35
C GLY A 49 -11.27 20.02 -5.74
N SER A 50 -11.21 19.53 -4.51
CA SER A 50 -9.95 19.19 -3.82
C SER A 50 -9.41 17.80 -4.11
N ARG A 51 -10.07 17.04 -5.00
CA ARG A 51 -9.71 15.64 -5.29
C ARG A 51 -9.18 15.49 -6.72
N LEU A 52 -8.16 14.67 -6.86
CA LEU A 52 -7.53 14.25 -8.10
C LEU A 52 -7.82 12.77 -8.36
N LYS A 53 -7.94 12.40 -9.63
CA LYS A 53 -8.05 11.01 -10.08
C LYS A 53 -7.18 10.80 -11.33
N LEU A 54 -6.75 9.56 -11.52
CA LEU A 54 -6.07 9.13 -12.74
C LEU A 54 -7.04 9.11 -13.93
N THR A 55 -6.63 9.67 -15.07
CA THR A 55 -7.41 9.63 -16.31
C THR A 55 -7.08 8.38 -17.14
N ALA A 56 -7.76 8.19 -18.27
CA ALA A 56 -7.39 7.15 -19.24
C ALA A 56 -6.00 7.40 -19.84
N VAL A 57 -5.64 8.67 -20.10
CA VAL A 57 -4.31 9.06 -20.61
C VAL A 57 -3.25 8.78 -19.54
N GLY A 58 -3.50 9.18 -18.30
CA GLY A 58 -2.58 8.91 -17.18
C GLY A 58 -2.43 7.43 -16.91
N ARG A 59 -3.49 6.64 -17.08
CA ARG A 59 -3.41 5.17 -16.99
C ARG A 59 -2.51 4.59 -18.07
N ALA A 60 -2.68 4.98 -19.34
CA ALA A 60 -1.80 4.51 -20.42
C ALA A 60 -0.32 4.89 -20.17
N ARG A 61 -0.09 6.10 -19.67
CA ARG A 61 1.24 6.56 -19.27
C ARG A 61 1.81 5.71 -18.13
N LEU A 62 1.03 5.47 -17.08
CA LEU A 62 1.40 4.67 -15.92
C LEU A 62 1.78 3.24 -16.33
N GLU A 63 0.98 2.57 -17.16
CA GLU A 63 1.29 1.22 -17.65
C GLU A 63 2.63 1.18 -18.39
N THR A 64 2.93 2.20 -19.20
CA THR A 64 4.21 2.30 -19.91
C THR A 64 5.39 2.45 -18.94
N LEU A 65 5.23 3.28 -17.91
CA LEU A 65 6.26 3.51 -16.89
C LEU A 65 6.50 2.27 -16.03
N LEU A 66 5.43 1.60 -15.58
CA LEU A 66 5.52 0.35 -14.81
C LEU A 66 6.13 -0.79 -15.62
N ALA A 67 5.78 -0.91 -16.91
CA ALA A 67 6.39 -1.91 -17.79
C ALA A 67 7.89 -1.65 -17.99
N SER A 68 8.30 -0.38 -18.08
CA SER A 68 9.71 -0.01 -18.19
C SER A 68 10.47 -0.33 -16.91
N GLU A 69 9.93 0.03 -15.73
CA GLU A 69 10.51 -0.31 -14.42
C GLU A 69 10.68 -1.82 -14.28
N ARG A 70 9.63 -2.60 -14.57
CA ARG A 70 9.67 -4.06 -14.46
C ARG A 70 10.71 -4.70 -15.40
N ALA A 71 10.95 -4.12 -16.58
CA ALA A 71 11.93 -4.65 -17.53
C ALA A 71 13.38 -4.54 -17.04
N GLU A 72 13.65 -3.72 -16.03
CA GLU A 72 14.96 -3.54 -15.41
C GLU A 72 15.18 -4.46 -14.20
N LEU A 73 14.14 -5.15 -13.73
CA LEU A 73 14.17 -6.02 -12.55
C LEU A 73 14.54 -7.45 -12.91
N ASP A 74 15.20 -8.14 -11.98
CA ASP A 74 15.39 -9.58 -12.05
C ASP A 74 14.09 -10.31 -11.65
N PRO A 75 13.43 -11.02 -12.58
CA PRO A 75 12.16 -11.66 -12.30
C PRO A 75 12.28 -12.85 -11.33
N GLU A 76 13.44 -13.53 -11.30
CA GLU A 76 13.65 -14.68 -10.41
C GLU A 76 13.75 -14.21 -8.95
N VAL A 77 14.57 -13.18 -8.71
CA VAL A 77 14.72 -12.56 -7.37
C VAL A 77 13.40 -11.98 -6.88
N LEU A 78 12.64 -11.34 -7.78
CA LEU A 78 11.34 -10.78 -7.43
C LEU A 78 10.33 -11.87 -7.05
N GLN A 79 10.31 -12.98 -7.78
CA GLN A 79 9.44 -14.11 -7.50
C GLN A 79 9.75 -14.74 -6.13
N GLU A 80 11.04 -14.89 -5.78
CA GLU A 80 11.45 -15.38 -4.46
C GLU A 80 10.94 -14.47 -3.33
N HIS A 81 11.12 -13.15 -3.48
CA HIS A 81 10.64 -12.19 -2.47
C HIS A 81 9.10 -12.15 -2.39
N TYR A 82 8.40 -12.33 -3.51
CA TYR A 82 6.94 -12.42 -3.55
C TYR A 82 6.42 -13.64 -2.80
N GLN A 83 7.06 -14.81 -2.98
CA GLN A 83 6.70 -16.04 -2.26
C GLN A 83 6.94 -15.92 -0.75
N GLU A 84 8.02 -15.24 -0.33
CA GLU A 84 8.25 -14.93 1.08
C GLU A 84 7.17 -13.98 1.63
N PHE A 85 6.78 -12.97 0.85
CA PHE A 85 5.69 -12.05 1.19
C PHE A 85 4.36 -12.79 1.36
N ASP A 86 4.05 -13.75 0.48
CA ASP A 86 2.78 -14.50 0.52
C ASP A 86 2.56 -15.22 1.86
N VAL A 87 3.62 -15.78 2.45
CA VAL A 87 3.56 -16.44 3.77
C VAL A 87 3.16 -15.43 4.85
N ILE A 88 3.80 -14.26 4.86
CA ILE A 88 3.51 -13.19 5.82
C ILE A 88 2.12 -12.60 5.57
N ASN A 89 1.70 -12.48 4.32
CA ASN A 89 0.39 -11.99 3.92
C ASN A 89 -0.73 -12.90 4.44
N ALA A 90 -0.55 -14.22 4.41
CA ALA A 90 -1.52 -15.14 5.01
C ALA A 90 -1.67 -14.92 6.53
N GLU A 91 -0.56 -14.72 7.24
CA GLU A 91 -0.60 -14.38 8.68
C GLU A 91 -1.28 -13.03 8.93
N PHE A 92 -0.99 -12.01 8.10
CA PHE A 92 -1.61 -10.70 8.22
C PHE A 92 -3.12 -10.74 7.95
N LYS A 93 -3.58 -11.52 6.98
CA LYS A 93 -5.02 -11.74 6.73
C LYS A 93 -5.72 -12.34 7.94
N GLN A 94 -5.08 -13.27 8.64
CA GLN A 94 -5.62 -13.81 9.87
C GLN A 94 -5.71 -12.73 10.97
N LEU A 95 -4.70 -11.85 11.11
CA LEU A 95 -4.78 -10.74 12.05
C LEU A 95 -5.92 -9.77 11.74
N VAL A 96 -6.17 -9.48 10.46
CA VAL A 96 -7.30 -8.65 10.04
C VAL A 96 -8.62 -9.33 10.38
N THR A 97 -8.70 -10.63 10.18
CA THR A 97 -9.87 -11.44 10.55
C THR A 97 -10.11 -11.40 12.06
N ASP A 98 -9.07 -11.63 12.87
CA ASP A 98 -9.14 -11.57 14.33
C ASP A 98 -9.52 -10.15 14.81
N TRP A 99 -9.01 -9.12 14.14
CA TRP A 99 -9.37 -7.73 14.44
C TRP A 99 -10.85 -7.44 14.20
N GLN A 100 -11.42 -8.03 13.15
CA GLN A 100 -12.83 -7.85 12.78
C GLN A 100 -13.78 -8.80 13.53
N LEU A 101 -13.32 -9.99 13.93
CA LEU A 101 -14.14 -11.08 14.42
C LEU A 101 -13.53 -11.75 15.67
N ILE A 102 -14.36 -11.89 16.71
CA ILE A 102 -14.10 -12.73 17.89
C ILE A 102 -14.49 -14.18 17.57
N ASP A 103 -13.60 -15.11 17.93
CA ASP A 103 -13.72 -16.56 17.64
C ASP A 103 -13.95 -16.88 16.15
N GLY A 104 -13.57 -15.96 15.26
CA GLY A 104 -13.75 -16.08 13.81
C GLY A 104 -15.21 -15.97 13.32
N VAL A 105 -16.16 -15.59 14.19
CA VAL A 105 -17.59 -15.59 13.84
C VAL A 105 -18.32 -14.32 14.27
N ARG A 106 -18.06 -13.83 15.49
CA ARG A 106 -18.82 -12.71 16.06
C ARG A 106 -18.09 -11.41 15.73
N PRO A 107 -18.75 -10.34 15.22
CA PRO A 107 -18.09 -9.05 15.05
C PRO A 107 -17.43 -8.57 16.34
N ASN A 108 -16.17 -8.16 16.25
CA ASN A 108 -15.48 -7.48 17.32
C ASN A 108 -16.01 -6.05 17.42
N ASP A 109 -16.71 -5.74 18.51
CA ASP A 109 -17.21 -4.39 18.79
C ASP A 109 -16.16 -3.48 19.48
N HIS A 110 -14.95 -4.02 19.70
CA HIS A 110 -13.82 -3.35 20.33
C HIS A 110 -14.10 -2.88 21.77
N SER A 111 -15.05 -3.52 22.47
CA SER A 111 -15.31 -3.25 23.90
C SER A 111 -14.27 -3.88 24.83
N ASP A 112 -13.62 -4.96 24.40
CA ASP A 112 -12.53 -5.63 25.12
C ASP A 112 -11.17 -5.05 24.71
N ALA A 113 -10.61 -4.21 25.58
CA ALA A 113 -9.34 -3.55 25.33
C ALA A 113 -8.13 -4.49 25.38
N ASP A 114 -8.21 -5.58 26.16
CA ASP A 114 -7.11 -6.54 26.27
C ASP A 114 -7.04 -7.40 25.00
N TYR A 115 -8.19 -7.80 24.46
CA TYR A 115 -8.28 -8.48 23.17
C TYR A 115 -7.68 -7.66 22.03
N ASP A 116 -8.08 -6.38 21.91
CA ASP A 116 -7.53 -5.48 20.90
C ASP A 116 -6.01 -5.28 21.07
N ALA A 117 -5.53 -5.15 22.31
CA ALA A 117 -4.11 -4.97 22.60
C ALA A 117 -3.27 -6.20 22.21
N ASP A 118 -3.79 -7.41 22.44
CA ASP A 118 -3.14 -8.65 22.04
C ASP A 118 -3.01 -8.76 20.52
N ILE A 119 -4.02 -8.35 19.76
CA ILE A 119 -3.95 -8.34 18.28
C ILE A 119 -2.93 -7.29 17.79
N VAL A 120 -2.91 -6.09 18.38
CA VAL A 120 -1.92 -5.06 18.04
C VAL A 120 -0.51 -5.53 18.34
N LYS A 121 -0.28 -6.25 19.45
CA LYS A 121 1.02 -6.83 19.75
C LYS A 121 1.46 -7.83 18.69
N ARG A 122 0.57 -8.74 18.28
CA ARG A 122 0.85 -9.70 17.19
C ARG A 122 1.11 -9.01 15.86
N LEU A 123 0.47 -7.88 15.58
CA LEU A 123 0.76 -7.05 14.41
C LEU A 123 2.17 -6.47 14.46
N VAL A 124 2.63 -5.99 15.62
CA VAL A 124 4.00 -5.50 15.80
C VAL A 124 5.00 -6.63 15.57
N ASP A 125 4.79 -7.80 16.17
CA ASP A 125 5.65 -8.98 15.99
C ASP A 125 5.69 -9.44 14.51
N LEU A 126 4.57 -9.32 13.78
CA LEU A 126 4.54 -9.56 12.34
C LEU A 126 5.33 -8.51 11.57
N HIS A 127 5.18 -7.23 11.91
CA HIS A 127 5.89 -6.14 11.24
C HIS A 127 7.41 -6.27 11.43
N GLU A 128 7.89 -6.64 12.61
CA GLU A 128 9.32 -6.84 12.87
C GLU A 128 9.94 -7.93 11.98
N ARG A 129 9.20 -9.02 11.71
CA ARG A 129 9.61 -10.08 10.78
C ARG A 129 9.50 -9.65 9.32
N PHE A 130 8.53 -8.80 9.01
CA PHE A 130 8.28 -8.30 7.65
C PHE A 130 9.27 -7.20 7.23
N ALA A 131 9.71 -6.33 8.14
CA ALA A 131 10.54 -5.17 7.83
C ALA A 131 11.85 -5.51 7.07
N PRO A 132 12.59 -6.59 7.39
CA PRO A 132 13.76 -7.00 6.60
C PRO A 132 13.41 -7.37 5.15
N LEU A 133 12.28 -8.05 4.91
CA LEU A 133 11.81 -8.37 3.56
C LEU A 133 11.43 -7.09 2.82
N LEU A 134 10.68 -6.19 3.46
CA LEU A 134 10.34 -4.89 2.90
C LEU A 134 11.60 -4.11 2.51
N GLY A 135 12.65 -4.14 3.33
CA GLY A 135 13.94 -3.50 3.00
C GLY A 135 14.56 -4.05 1.72
N ARG A 136 14.56 -5.37 1.52
CA ARG A 136 15.05 -6.00 0.27
C ARG A 136 14.18 -5.64 -0.93
N LEU A 137 12.85 -5.65 -0.77
CA LEU A 137 11.91 -5.22 -1.81
C LEU A 137 12.12 -3.76 -2.21
N VAL A 138 12.43 -2.87 -1.26
CA VAL A 138 12.77 -1.47 -1.55
C VAL A 138 14.11 -1.34 -2.26
N GLN A 139 15.10 -2.18 -1.94
CA GLN A 139 16.37 -2.19 -2.67
C GLN A 139 16.19 -2.67 -4.12
N LEU A 140 15.33 -3.66 -4.34
CA LEU A 140 15.01 -4.20 -5.66
C LEU A 140 14.13 -3.23 -6.47
N VAL A 141 13.13 -2.61 -5.83
CA VAL A 141 12.18 -1.68 -6.44
C VAL A 141 12.22 -0.35 -5.65
N PRO A 142 13.16 0.57 -5.96
CA PRO A 142 13.37 1.81 -5.21
C PRO A 142 12.14 2.69 -5.05
N ARG A 143 11.18 2.58 -5.99
CA ARG A 143 9.89 3.27 -5.93
C ARG A 143 9.07 2.94 -4.69
N LEU A 144 9.27 1.77 -4.09
CA LEU A 144 8.60 1.33 -2.86
C LEU A 144 9.18 1.97 -1.59
N SER A 145 10.20 2.81 -1.70
CA SER A 145 10.83 3.51 -0.55
C SER A 145 9.90 4.28 0.39
N PRO A 146 8.67 4.75 0.00
CA PRO A 146 7.75 5.36 0.96
C PRO A 146 7.13 4.37 1.96
N TYR A 147 7.00 3.09 1.61
CA TYR A 147 6.23 2.12 2.41
C TYR A 147 6.73 1.91 3.85
N PRO A 148 8.05 1.78 4.13
CA PRO A 148 8.54 1.65 5.49
C PRO A 148 8.05 2.76 6.43
N ALA A 149 8.10 4.02 5.99
CA ALA A 149 7.65 5.16 6.79
C ALA A 149 6.12 5.15 6.97
N ARG A 150 5.36 4.75 5.94
CA ARG A 150 3.90 4.65 5.99
C ARG A 150 3.44 3.59 6.99
N PHE A 151 4.07 2.41 7.01
CA PHE A 151 3.80 1.40 8.04
C PHE A 151 4.20 1.87 9.44
N GLY A 152 5.38 2.48 9.58
CA GLY A 152 5.85 3.02 10.85
C GLY A 152 4.86 4.04 11.45
N SER A 153 4.38 4.98 10.64
CA SER A 153 3.38 5.96 11.06
C SER A 153 2.08 5.30 11.54
N ALA A 154 1.59 4.26 10.85
CA ALA A 154 0.39 3.55 11.29
C ALA A 154 0.60 2.82 12.61
N LEU A 155 1.77 2.20 12.82
CA LEU A 155 2.13 1.53 14.08
C LEU A 155 2.30 2.51 15.24
N GLU A 156 2.92 3.66 15.02
CA GLU A 156 3.03 4.72 16.05
C GLU A 156 1.65 5.18 16.52
N LYS A 157 0.71 5.31 15.58
CA LYS A 157 -0.67 5.68 15.87
C LYS A 157 -1.44 4.60 16.63
N LEU A 158 -1.21 3.33 16.29
CA LEU A 158 -1.75 2.19 17.02
C LEU A 158 -1.19 2.10 18.44
N ALA A 159 0.11 2.33 18.61
CA ALA A 159 0.76 2.38 19.91
C ALA A 159 0.23 3.54 20.79
N ALA A 160 -0.20 4.64 20.17
CA ALA A 160 -0.91 5.74 20.83
C ALA A 160 -2.38 5.44 21.16
N GLY A 161 -2.87 4.22 20.88
CA GLY A 161 -4.24 3.78 21.15
C GLY A 161 -5.26 4.19 20.08
N GLU A 162 -4.82 4.75 18.94
CA GLU A 162 -5.73 5.14 17.86
C GLU A 162 -6.12 3.92 16.98
N ARG A 163 -7.04 3.09 17.47
CA ARG A 163 -7.47 1.81 16.86
C ARG A 163 -7.88 1.88 15.39
N LYS A 164 -8.43 3.03 14.95
CA LYS A 164 -8.80 3.27 13.55
C LYS A 164 -7.63 3.03 12.57
N TRP A 165 -6.38 3.21 13.01
CA TRP A 165 -5.20 3.01 12.17
C TRP A 165 -4.86 1.55 11.91
N PHE A 166 -5.62 0.60 12.46
CA PHE A 166 -5.47 -0.82 12.13
C PHE A 166 -5.99 -1.09 10.72
N ALA A 167 -7.27 -0.77 10.48
CA ALA A 167 -7.96 -1.10 9.23
C ALA A 167 -9.00 -0.11 8.72
N LEU A 168 -9.07 1.13 9.24
CA LEU A 168 -10.00 2.12 8.69
C LEU A 168 -9.65 2.41 7.21
N PRO A 169 -10.62 2.25 6.27
CA PRO A 169 -10.40 2.58 4.88
C PRO A 169 -10.14 4.08 4.68
N LEU A 170 -9.57 4.42 3.51
CA LEU A 170 -9.34 5.80 3.03
C LEU A 170 -8.26 6.59 3.79
N ILE A 171 -7.81 6.12 4.95
CA ILE A 171 -6.59 6.62 5.61
C ILE A 171 -5.45 5.63 5.38
N ASP A 172 -4.21 6.06 5.64
CA ASP A 172 -3.04 5.17 5.68
C ASP A 172 -3.04 4.32 6.97
N SER A 173 -4.13 3.60 7.21
CA SER A 173 -4.16 2.53 8.19
C SER A 173 -3.18 1.43 7.77
N TYR A 174 -2.69 0.65 8.72
CA TYR A 174 -1.74 -0.44 8.45
C TYR A 174 -2.28 -1.37 7.35
N HIS A 175 -3.56 -1.75 7.43
CA HIS A 175 -4.23 -2.54 6.40
C HIS A 175 -4.29 -1.86 5.03
N THR A 176 -4.60 -0.57 4.95
CA THR A 176 -4.62 0.14 3.66
C THR A 176 -3.23 0.21 3.03
N VAL A 177 -2.19 0.49 3.83
CA VAL A 177 -0.80 0.48 3.35
C VAL A 177 -0.39 -0.93 2.91
N TRP A 178 -0.80 -1.98 3.64
CA TRP A 178 -0.57 -3.37 3.27
C TRP A 178 -1.22 -3.73 1.94
N PHE A 179 -2.50 -3.41 1.76
CA PHE A 179 -3.24 -3.64 0.52
C PHE A 179 -2.56 -2.95 -0.67
N GLU A 180 -2.15 -1.69 -0.50
CA GLU A 180 -1.47 -0.93 -1.54
C GLU A 180 -0.11 -1.55 -1.89
N LEU A 181 0.67 -1.99 -0.89
CA LEU A 181 1.93 -2.68 -1.15
C LEU A 181 1.68 -3.98 -1.92
N HIS A 182 0.67 -4.74 -1.53
CA HIS A 182 0.36 -6.00 -2.20
C HIS A 182 -0.01 -5.77 -3.67
N GLU A 183 -0.81 -4.73 -3.98
CA GLU A 183 -1.07 -4.32 -5.38
C GLU A 183 0.20 -3.96 -6.15
N GLU A 184 1.19 -3.33 -5.52
CA GLU A 184 2.48 -3.06 -6.14
C GLU A 184 3.22 -4.36 -6.46
N LEU A 185 3.33 -5.25 -5.48
CA LEU A 185 4.06 -6.51 -5.58
C LEU A 185 3.50 -7.41 -6.68
N ILE A 186 2.17 -7.50 -6.80
CA ILE A 186 1.48 -8.19 -7.90
C ILE A 186 1.91 -7.59 -9.25
N GLY A 187 1.89 -6.26 -9.36
CA GLY A 187 2.21 -5.56 -10.61
C GLY A 187 3.67 -5.72 -11.05
N VAL A 188 4.61 -5.58 -10.11
CA VAL A 188 6.04 -5.77 -10.41
C VAL A 188 6.34 -7.24 -10.73
N ALA A 189 5.68 -8.21 -10.06
CA ALA A 189 5.84 -9.63 -10.36
C ALA A 189 5.23 -10.03 -11.72
N GLY A 190 4.57 -9.12 -12.43
CA GLY A 190 3.90 -9.41 -13.70
C GLY A 190 2.64 -10.25 -13.56
N LEU A 191 2.10 -10.35 -12.34
CA LEU A 191 0.88 -11.08 -12.02
C LEU A 191 -0.34 -10.17 -12.16
N THR A 192 -1.54 -10.75 -12.04
CA THR A 192 -2.78 -9.98 -11.99
C THR A 192 -3.50 -10.19 -10.66
N ARG A 193 -4.15 -9.14 -10.16
CA ARG A 193 -4.96 -9.22 -8.94
C ARG A 193 -6.06 -10.29 -9.03
N ALA A 194 -6.58 -10.52 -10.23
CA ALA A 194 -7.60 -11.54 -10.48
C ALA A 194 -7.04 -12.96 -10.29
N ASP A 195 -5.86 -13.26 -10.85
CA ASP A 195 -5.21 -14.56 -10.70
C ASP A 195 -4.80 -14.82 -9.24
N GLU A 196 -4.31 -13.79 -8.57
CA GLU A 196 -3.90 -13.88 -7.17
C GLU A 196 -5.09 -14.03 -6.21
N ALA A 197 -6.21 -13.37 -6.50
CA ALA A 197 -7.46 -13.59 -5.76
C ALA A 197 -7.98 -15.02 -5.99
N ALA A 198 -7.97 -15.51 -7.24
CA ALA A 198 -8.36 -16.89 -7.55
C ALA A 198 -7.48 -17.94 -6.85
N ALA A 199 -6.24 -17.58 -6.53
CA ALA A 199 -5.32 -18.43 -5.77
C ALA A 199 -5.39 -18.22 -4.24
N GLY A 200 -6.33 -17.41 -3.73
CA GLY A 200 -6.50 -17.10 -2.30
C GLY A 200 -5.45 -16.12 -1.73
N ARG A 201 -4.52 -15.65 -2.55
CA ARG A 201 -3.44 -14.76 -2.12
C ARG A 201 -3.90 -13.31 -2.01
N ALA A 202 -4.83 -12.85 -2.86
CA ALA A 202 -5.24 -11.44 -2.93
C ALA A 202 -6.74 -11.13 -2.73
N GLU A 203 -7.44 -11.94 -1.93
CA GLU A 203 -8.74 -11.59 -1.35
C GLU A 203 -8.66 -10.45 -0.33
#